data_AF-A0A2M7WP49-F1
#
_entry.id   AF-A0A2M7WP49-F1
#
_cell.length_a   1.000
_cell.length_b   1.000
_cell.length_c   1.000
_cell.angle_alpha   90.00
_cell.angle_beta   90.00
_cell.angle_gamma   90.00
#
_symmetry.space_group_name_H-M   'P 1'
#
loop_
_entity.id
_entity.type
_entity.pdbx_description
1 polymer ?
#
loop_
_entity_poly.entity_id
_entity_poly.type
_entity_poly.pdbx_seq_one_letter_code
_entity_poly.pdbx_strand_id
1 'polypeptide(L)' 'MSDRLYIFDTTLRDGEQSPGCSMNIDEKMRVAHALAGLGVDIIEAGFPIASPG' A
#
# COMPACT_ATOMS: atom_id res chain seq x y z
N MET A 1 -4.40 30.19 3.93
CA MET A 1 -4.66 28.84 3.36
C MET A 1 -3.91 27.86 4.22
N SER A 2 -4.54 26.77 4.65
CA SER A 2 -3.85 25.70 5.38
C SER A 2 -3.13 24.82 4.38
N ASP A 3 -1.80 24.79 4.41
CA ASP A 3 -1.00 23.87 3.62
C ASP A 3 -1.18 22.45 4.18
N ARG A 4 -2.09 21.68 3.56
CA ARG A 4 -2.32 20.28 3.93
C ARG A 4 -1.27 19.40 3.25
N LEU A 5 -0.50 18.67 4.04
CA LEU A 5 0.36 17.58 3.58
C LEU A 5 -0.51 16.36 3.28
N TYR A 6 -0.28 15.72 2.14
CA TYR A 6 -0.88 14.43 1.80
C TYR A 6 0.20 13.36 1.79
N ILE A 7 -0.11 12.19 2.34
CA ILE A 7 0.77 11.03 2.35
C ILE A 7 0.29 10.02 1.30
N PHE A 8 1.18 9.71 0.36
CA PHE A 8 1.01 8.65 -0.64
C PHE A 8 1.95 7.50 -0.32
N ASP A 9 1.39 6.32 -0.07
CA ASP A 9 2.13 5.12 0.32
C ASP A 9 2.10 4.07 -0.80
N THR A 10 3.27 3.50 -1.12
CA THR A 10 3.47 2.50 -2.18
C THR A 10 3.78 1.10 -1.65
N THR A 11 3.57 0.84 -0.35
CA THR A 11 3.94 -0.43 0.30
C THR A 11 3.28 -1.65 -0.35
N LEU A 12 2.00 -1.55 -0.74
CA LEU A 12 1.28 -2.68 -1.35
C LEU A 12 1.64 -2.93 -2.83
N ARG A 13 2.47 -2.08 -3.44
CA ARG A 13 2.95 -2.24 -4.82
C ARG A 13 4.46 -2.41 -4.87
N ASP A 14 5.21 -1.36 -4.52
CA ASP A 14 6.67 -1.36 -4.57
C ASP A 14 7.27 -2.20 -3.45
N GLY A 15 6.68 -2.10 -2.26
CA GLY A 15 7.10 -2.91 -1.11
C GLY A 15 6.96 -4.40 -1.40
N GLU A 16 5.82 -4.82 -1.96
CA GLU A 16 5.58 -6.23 -2.34
C GLU A 16 6.57 -6.75 -3.39
N GLN A 17 7.01 -5.90 -4.32
CA GLN A 17 7.96 -6.27 -5.37
C GLN A 17 9.40 -6.46 -4.86
N SER A 18 9.68 -6.10 -3.61
CA SER A 18 10.99 -6.28 -2.99
C SER A 18 11.26 -7.77 -2.69
N PRO A 19 12.50 -8.27 -2.88
CA PRO A 19 12.83 -9.67 -2.59
C PRO A 19 12.51 -10.07 -1.16
N GLY A 20 11.70 -11.12 -0.99
CA GLY A 20 11.28 -11.60 0.33
C GLY A 20 10.11 -10.84 0.97
N CYS A 21 9.52 -9.87 0.26
CA CYS A 21 8.39 -9.06 0.74
C CYS A 21 7.07 -9.38 0.04
N SER A 22 6.99 -10.51 -0.69
CA SER A 22 5.75 -10.94 -1.33
C SER A 22 4.64 -11.16 -0.32
N MET A 23 3.44 -10.67 -0.62
CA MET A 23 2.29 -10.71 0.27
C MET A 23 1.13 -11.46 -0.40
N ASN A 24 0.47 -12.34 0.34
CA ASN A 24 -0.84 -12.84 -0.09
C ASN A 24 -1.94 -11.79 0.17
N ILE A 25 -3.15 -12.06 -0.33
CA ILE A 25 -4.31 -11.16 -0.19
C ILE A 25 -4.59 -10.80 1.28
N ASP A 26 -4.53 -11.76 2.20
CA ASP A 26 -4.80 -11.51 3.63
C ASP A 26 -3.71 -10.66 4.29
N GLU A 27 -2.46 -10.79 3.86
CA GLU A 27 -1.35 -9.93 4.28
C GLU A 27 -1.51 -8.51 3.74
N LYS A 28 -1.89 -8.37 2.45
CA LYS A 28 -2.19 -7.07 1.84
C LYS A 28 -3.31 -6.35 2.58
N MET A 29 -4.39 -7.03 2.90
CA MET A 29 -5.52 -6.46 3.65
C MET A 29 -5.10 -6.01 5.06
N ARG A 30 -4.26 -6.79 5.75
CA ARG A 30 -3.72 -6.40 7.06
C ARG A 30 -2.86 -5.14 6.97
N VAL A 31 -1.97 -5.05 5.99
CA VAL A 31 -1.12 -3.86 5.76
C VAL A 31 -1.98 -2.66 5.37
N ALA A 32 -2.95 -2.83 4.47
CA ALA A 32 -3.86 -1.76 4.05
C ALA A 32 -4.61 -1.14 5.24
N HIS A 33 -5.13 -1.98 6.14
CA HIS A 33 -5.80 -1.50 7.36
C HIS A 33 -4.83 -0.82 8.33
N ALA A 34 -3.60 -1.30 8.45
CA ALA A 34 -2.57 -0.64 9.26
C ALA A 34 -2.22 0.75 8.71
N LEU A 35 -2.00 0.87 7.39
CA LEU A 35 -1.72 2.14 6.72
C LEU A 35 -2.89 3.13 6.87
N ALA A 36 -4.13 2.65 6.71
CA ALA A 36 -5.32 3.46 6.95
C ALA A 36 -5.40 3.93 8.41
N GLY A 37 -5.09 3.05 9.38
CA GLY A 37 -5.03 3.39 10.81
C GLY A 37 -3.94 4.40 11.16
N LEU A 38 -2.86 4.48 10.38
CA LEU A 38 -1.80 5.49 10.51
C LEU A 38 -2.19 6.86 9.92
N GLY A 39 -3.33 6.96 9.24
CA GLY A 39 -3.80 8.21 8.62
C GLY A 39 -3.16 8.51 7.27
N VAL A 40 -2.68 7.49 6.55
CA VAL A 40 -2.25 7.65 5.15
C VAL A 40 -3.44 8.09 4.30
N ASP A 41 -3.26 9.13 3.49
CA ASP A 41 -4.34 9.67 2.66
C ASP A 41 -4.60 8.79 1.41
N ILE A 42 -3.56 8.22 0.82
CA ILE A 42 -3.63 7.47 -0.45
C ILE A 42 -2.71 6.26 -0.39
N ILE A 43 -3.23 5.07 -0.74
CA ILE A 43 -2.48 3.81 -0.78
C ILE A 43 -2.49 3.26 -2.21
N GLU A 44 -1.31 2.98 -2.77
CA GLU A 44 -1.18 2.29 -4.06
C GLU A 44 -1.37 0.78 -3.86
N ALA A 45 -2.51 0.25 -4.28
CA ALA A 45 -2.96 -1.11 -3.93
C ALA A 45 -2.23 -2.26 -4.66
N GLY A 46 -1.41 -1.99 -5.68
CA GLY A 46 -0.70 -3.00 -6.46
C GLY A 46 -0.64 -2.70 -7.96
N PHE A 47 -0.21 -3.69 -8.76
CA PHE A 47 -0.05 -3.56 -10.22
C PHE A 47 -0.82 -4.68 -10.96
N PRO A 48 -2.14 -4.51 -11.18
CA PRO A 48 -3.04 -5.60 -11.61
C PRO A 48 -2.75 -6.15 -13.02
N ILE A 49 -1.98 -5.41 -13.84
CA ILE A 49 -1.55 -5.89 -15.15
C ILE A 49 -0.40 -6.91 -15.05
N ALA A 50 0.37 -6.89 -13.97
CA ALA A 50 1.51 -7.79 -13.76
C ALA A 50 1.26 -8.88 -12.72
N SER A 51 0.22 -8.74 -11.88
CA SER A 51 -0.17 -9.78 -10.93
C SER A 51 -1.70 -9.91 -10.82
N PRO A 52 -2.22 -11.14 -10.62
CA PRO A 52 -3.66 -11.38 -10.48
C PRO A 52 -4.25 -10.90 -9.13
N GLY A 53 -3.42 -10.32 -8.25
CA GLY A 53 -3.80 -9.95 -6.87
C GLY A 53 -3.16 -10.86 -5.85
#